data_AF-A0A7J5UWG1-F1
#
_entry.id   AF-A0A7J5UWG1-F1
#
_cell.length_a   1.000
_cell.length_b   1.000
_cell.length_c   1.000
_cell.angle_alpha   90.00
_cell.angle_beta   90.00
_cell.angle_gamma   90.00
#
_symmetry.space_group_name_H-M   'P 1'
#
loop_
_entity.id
_entity.type
_entity.pdbx_description
1 polymer ?
#
loop_
_entity_poly.entity_id
_entity_poly.type
_entity_poly.pdbx_seq_one_letter_code
_entity_poly.pdbx_strand_id
1 'polypeptide(L)'
;MKSTTSNLFSLNTLFGLAFGILIGFGFNMNSTQPEYLVGSIGRLDSKRNVSITDNDIKLRNELITDTLRLDQYKDYITFIYYKSLRNSVDIDKLSELLSEEKAYNQAFPQTISSLLQYKDYLNYARADLLSAFQALENQNADEKLPIIEYLNNVQNAAGRESAKCL
;
A
#
# COMPACT_ATOMS: atom_id res chain seq x y z
N MET A 1 30.94 37.22 12.84
CA MET A 1 29.90 36.72 11.91
C MET A 1 29.60 35.25 12.23
N LYS A 2 28.57 34.95 13.04
CA LYS A 2 28.12 33.57 13.28
C LYS A 2 26.72 33.58 13.89
N SER A 3 25.67 33.90 13.12
CA SER A 3 24.31 34.00 13.66
C SER A 3 23.19 33.99 12.61
N THR A 4 23.32 33.23 11.52
CA THR A 4 22.21 33.12 10.53
C THR A 4 22.00 31.70 10.02
N THR A 5 23.05 30.86 9.99
CA THR A 5 22.92 29.45 9.57
C THR A 5 22.37 28.51 10.64
N SER A 6 22.52 28.84 11.93
CA SER A 6 21.99 28.02 13.03
C SER A 6 20.45 28.02 13.10
N ASN A 7 19.82 29.15 12.78
CA ASN A 7 18.36 29.30 12.86
C ASN A 7 17.64 28.65 11.67
N LEU A 8 18.30 28.56 10.51
CA LEU A 8 17.77 27.89 9.32
C LEU A 8 17.75 26.35 9.49
N PHE A 9 18.78 25.79 10.13
CA PHE A 9 18.86 24.35 10.36
C PHE A 9 17.83 23.89 11.41
N SER A 10 17.63 24.67 12.48
CA SER A 10 16.61 24.37 13.49
C SER A 10 15.19 24.47 12.93
N LEU A 11 14.93 25.42 12.04
CA LEU A 11 13.60 25.61 11.44
C LEU A 11 13.23 24.47 10.48
N ASN A 12 14.16 24.07 9.60
CA ASN A 12 13.94 22.96 8.67
C ASN A 12 13.76 21.61 9.39
N THR A 13 14.48 21.40 10.49
CA THR A 13 14.33 20.21 11.31
C THR A 13 12.95 20.19 12.01
N LEU A 14 12.47 21.35 12.47
CA LEU A 14 11.13 21.46 13.06
C LEU A 14 10.02 21.17 12.03
N PHE A 15 10.16 21.67 10.81
CA PHE A 15 9.21 21.40 9.73
C PHE A 15 9.24 19.94 9.30
N GLY A 16 10.42 19.32 9.16
CA GLY A 16 10.53 17.90 8.85
C GLY A 16 9.91 17.01 9.92
N LEU A 17 10.10 17.35 11.20
CA LEU A 17 9.49 16.63 12.32
C LEU A 17 7.97 16.84 12.36
N ALA A 18 7.48 18.05 12.10
CA ALA A 18 6.05 18.33 12.01
C ALA A 18 5.38 17.58 10.84
N PHE A 19 6.01 17.53 9.66
CA PHE A 19 5.52 16.74 8.53
C PHE A 19 5.56 15.23 8.80
N GLY A 20 6.63 14.73 9.41
CA GLY A 20 6.74 13.32 9.80
C GLY A 20 5.66 12.91 10.81
N ILE A 21 5.38 13.78 11.79
CA ILE A 21 4.30 13.59 12.77
C ILE A 21 2.93 13.68 12.09
N LEU A 22 2.68 14.64 11.20
CA LEU A 22 1.40 14.76 10.50
C LEU A 22 1.12 13.57 9.57
N ILE A 23 2.15 13.06 8.87
CA ILE A 23 2.05 11.83 8.08
C ILE A 23 1.76 10.64 9.00
N GLY A 24 2.50 10.51 10.11
CA GLY A 24 2.30 9.43 11.11
C GLY A 24 0.94 9.46 11.82
N PHE A 25 0.40 10.65 12.11
CA PHE A 25 -0.95 10.82 12.66
C PHE A 25 -2.04 10.64 11.59
N GLY A 26 -1.78 11.00 10.34
CA GLY A 26 -2.68 10.74 9.21
C GLY A 26 -2.96 9.26 9.00
N PHE A 27 -1.97 8.39 9.26
CA PHE A 27 -2.16 6.94 9.27
C PHE A 27 -2.91 6.44 10.51
N ASN A 28 -2.76 7.08 11.67
CA ASN A 28 -3.39 6.65 12.92
C ASN A 28 -4.83 7.18 13.14
N MET A 29 -5.27 8.25 12.46
CA MET A 29 -6.59 8.87 12.69
C MET A 29 -7.63 8.62 11.59
N ASN A 30 -7.25 8.07 10.44
CA ASN A 30 -8.21 7.75 9.40
C ASN A 30 -8.63 6.28 9.46
N SER A 31 -9.74 6.02 10.17
CA SER A 31 -10.70 5.03 9.67
C SER A 31 -11.27 5.57 8.35
N THR A 32 -10.48 5.57 7.28
CA THR A 32 -10.91 5.93 5.94
C THR A 32 -12.00 4.95 5.53
N GLN A 33 -13.25 5.40 5.58
CA GLN A 33 -14.33 4.76 4.86
C GLN A 33 -14.10 5.02 3.37
N PRO A 34 -14.10 3.99 2.51
CA PRO A 34 -14.14 4.21 1.07
C PRO A 34 -15.61 4.23 0.63
N GLU A 35 -16.18 5.43 0.45
CA GLU A 35 -17.53 5.59 -0.12
C GLU A 35 -17.56 5.44 -1.66
N TYR A 36 -16.42 5.24 -2.32
CA TYR A 36 -16.38 5.13 -3.79
C TYR A 36 -15.42 4.04 -4.26
N LEU A 37 -15.91 2.80 -4.29
CA LEU A 37 -15.32 1.71 -5.07
C LEU A 37 -16.38 1.17 -6.04
N VAL A 38 -16.47 1.79 -7.21
CA VAL A 38 -17.25 1.28 -8.34
C VAL A 38 -16.41 0.20 -9.03
N GLY A 39 -16.76 -1.06 -8.73
CA GLY A 39 -16.14 -2.26 -9.26
C GLY A 39 -16.30 -3.39 -8.25
N SER A 40 -16.86 -4.53 -8.68
CA SER A 40 -17.23 -5.67 -7.82
C SER A 40 -16.08 -6.26 -7.00
N ILE A 41 -14.83 -5.94 -7.33
CA ILE A 41 -13.64 -6.43 -6.62
C ILE A 41 -13.31 -5.56 -5.39
N GLY A 42 -13.62 -4.26 -5.40
CA GLY A 42 -13.31 -3.36 -4.27
C GLY A 42 -14.33 -3.40 -3.12
N ARG A 43 -15.54 -3.93 -3.35
CA ARG A 43 -16.61 -3.96 -2.32
C ARG A 43 -16.42 -5.02 -1.23
N LEU A 44 -15.50 -5.97 -1.39
CA LEU A 44 -15.30 -7.06 -0.42
C LEU A 44 -14.31 -6.74 0.70
N ASP A 45 -13.50 -5.70 0.56
CA ASP A 45 -12.42 -5.38 1.51
C ASP A 45 -12.84 -4.38 2.61
N SER A 46 -14.08 -3.87 2.56
CA SER A 46 -14.64 -3.01 3.61
C SER A 46 -14.98 -3.83 4.87
N LYS A 47 -13.98 -3.99 5.73
CA LYS A 47 -14.08 -4.39 7.15
C LYS A 47 -14.73 -5.75 7.40
N ARG A 48 -13.93 -6.83 7.33
CA ARG A 48 -14.19 -7.98 8.20
C ARG A 48 -13.69 -7.62 9.59
N ASN A 49 -14.55 -7.72 10.59
CA ASN A 49 -14.12 -7.72 11.99
C ASN A 49 -13.43 -9.07 12.22
N VAL A 50 -12.15 -9.16 11.88
CA VAL A 50 -11.41 -10.43 11.95
C VAL A 50 -10.97 -10.66 13.39
N SER A 51 -11.65 -11.60 14.05
CA SER A 51 -11.14 -12.16 15.30
C SER A 51 -9.86 -12.93 15.00
N ILE A 52 -8.83 -12.63 15.79
CA ILE A 52 -7.58 -13.39 15.78
C ILE A 52 -7.86 -14.82 16.22
N THR A 53 -7.44 -15.79 15.42
CA THR A 53 -7.70 -17.22 15.65
C THR A 53 -6.46 -17.95 16.15
N ASP A 54 -6.64 -19.16 16.69
CA ASP A 54 -5.51 -20.02 17.06
C ASP A 54 -4.60 -20.37 15.87
N ASN A 55 -5.16 -20.38 14.65
CA ASN A 55 -4.38 -20.59 13.43
C ASN A 55 -3.43 -19.40 13.15
N ASP A 56 -3.84 -18.17 13.46
CA ASP A 56 -2.98 -17.00 13.34
C ASP A 56 -1.80 -17.10 14.31
N ILE A 57 -2.07 -17.49 15.57
CA ILE A 57 -1.04 -17.67 16.61
C ILE A 57 -0.07 -18.78 16.19
N LYS A 58 -0.60 -19.91 15.69
CA LYS A 58 0.21 -21.04 15.22
C LYS A 58 1.09 -20.63 14.04
N LEU A 59 0.53 -20.03 13.00
CA LEU A 59 1.28 -19.61 11.83
C LEU A 59 2.35 -18.57 12.18
N ARG A 60 2.03 -17.59 13.03
CA ARG A 60 3.01 -16.64 13.54
C ARG A 60 4.18 -17.35 14.25
N ASN A 61 3.89 -18.27 15.16
CA ASN A 61 4.93 -19.01 15.88
C ASN A 61 5.79 -19.86 14.93
N GLU A 62 5.18 -20.47 13.92
CA GLU A 62 5.89 -21.17 12.85
C GLU A 62 6.84 -20.22 12.10
N LEU A 63 6.37 -19.02 11.72
CA LEU A 63 7.18 -18.03 11.00
C LEU A 63 8.31 -17.43 11.85
N ILE A 64 8.08 -17.20 13.14
CA ILE A 64 9.13 -16.77 14.08
C ILE A 64 10.23 -17.84 14.19
N THR A 65 9.85 -19.12 14.13
CA THR A 65 10.78 -20.25 14.24
C THR A 65 11.50 -20.52 12.91
N ASP A 66 10.80 -20.40 11.79
CA ASP A 66 11.31 -20.60 10.43
C ASP A 66 11.62 -19.26 9.77
N THR A 67 12.76 -18.68 10.17
CA THR A 67 13.20 -17.36 9.71
C THR A 67 13.43 -17.32 8.19
N LEU A 68 13.85 -18.43 7.58
CA LEU A 68 14.03 -18.51 6.13
C LEU A 68 12.69 -18.33 5.41
N ARG A 69 11.64 -19.00 5.88
CA ARG A 69 10.30 -18.85 5.30
C ARG A 69 9.72 -17.46 5.54
N LEU A 70 9.98 -16.88 6.70
CA LEU A 70 9.60 -15.49 7.00
C LEU A 70 10.25 -14.51 6.01
N ASP A 71 11.55 -14.64 5.77
CA ASP A 71 12.28 -13.78 4.83
C ASP A 71 11.75 -13.95 3.40
N GLN A 72 11.40 -15.17 2.97
CA GLN A 72 10.77 -15.41 1.68
C GLN A 72 9.41 -14.69 1.52
N TYR A 73 8.59 -14.64 2.57
CA TYR A 73 7.35 -13.87 2.55
C TYR A 73 7.63 -12.37 2.43
N LYS A 74 8.61 -11.86 3.18
CA LYS A 74 9.01 -10.45 3.12
C LYS A 74 9.50 -10.08 1.72
N ASP A 75 10.41 -10.87 1.15
CA ASP A 75 10.93 -10.68 -0.21
C ASP A 75 9.80 -10.68 -1.26
N TYR A 76 8.86 -11.62 -1.14
CA TYR A 76 7.71 -11.68 -2.03
C TYR A 76 6.84 -10.42 -1.92
N ILE A 77 6.51 -9.98 -0.71
CA ILE A 77 5.72 -8.76 -0.47
C ILE A 77 6.43 -7.53 -1.05
N THR A 78 7.74 -7.41 -0.79
CA THR A 78 8.58 -6.32 -1.30
C THR A 78 8.61 -6.32 -2.83
N PHE A 79 8.75 -7.47 -3.47
CA PHE A 79 8.69 -7.60 -4.93
C PHE A 79 7.36 -7.08 -5.49
N ILE A 80 6.22 -7.52 -4.94
CA ILE A 80 4.90 -7.07 -5.40
C ILE A 80 4.73 -5.58 -5.16
N TYR A 81 5.20 -5.05 -4.04
CA TYR A 81 5.15 -3.61 -3.74
C TYR A 81 5.90 -2.79 -4.79
N TYR A 82 7.13 -3.19 -5.13
CA TYR A 82 7.91 -2.48 -6.15
C TYR A 82 7.30 -2.59 -7.54
N LYS A 83 6.75 -3.75 -7.90
CA LYS A 83 6.01 -3.93 -9.16
C LYS A 83 4.84 -2.94 -9.23
N SER A 84 4.06 -2.84 -8.15
CA SER A 84 2.93 -1.92 -8.04
C SER A 84 3.34 -0.45 -8.17
N LEU A 85 4.41 -0.05 -7.48
CA LEU A 85 4.97 1.30 -7.56
C LEU A 85 5.39 1.65 -8.98
N ARG A 86 6.11 0.74 -9.65
CA ARG A 86 6.53 0.93 -11.04
C ARG A 86 5.33 1.09 -11.97
N ASN A 87 4.35 0.21 -11.85
CA ASN A 87 3.13 0.26 -12.64
C ASN A 87 2.38 1.58 -12.45
N SER A 88 2.26 2.10 -11.22
CA SER A 88 1.65 3.41 -10.98
C SER A 88 2.39 4.55 -11.70
N VAL A 89 3.72 4.54 -11.71
CA VAL A 89 4.54 5.54 -12.42
C VAL A 89 4.37 5.44 -13.93
N ASP A 90 4.34 4.22 -14.46
CA ASP A 90 4.16 3.98 -15.89
C ASP A 90 2.75 4.42 -16.34
N ILE A 91 1.73 4.21 -15.50
CA ILE A 91 0.37 4.73 -15.73
C ILE A 91 0.36 6.25 -15.75
N ASP A 92 1.00 6.94 -14.80
CA ASP A 92 1.03 8.40 -14.76
C ASP A 92 1.63 8.98 -16.06
N LYS A 93 2.76 8.43 -16.52
CA LYS A 93 3.37 8.82 -17.79
C LYS A 93 2.48 8.55 -18.98
N LEU A 94 1.83 7.38 -19.02
CA LEU A 94 0.95 7.00 -20.11
C LEU A 94 -0.28 7.92 -20.17
N SER A 95 -0.90 8.21 -19.02
CA SER A 95 -2.05 9.11 -18.94
C SER A 95 -1.70 10.53 -19.39
N GLU A 96 -0.52 11.04 -19.06
CA GLU A 96 -0.02 12.34 -19.55
C GLU A 96 0.08 12.34 -21.07
N LEU A 97 0.80 11.37 -21.66
CA LEU A 97 0.97 11.25 -23.11
C LEU A 97 -0.36 11.13 -23.87
N LEU A 98 -1.31 10.35 -23.34
CA LEU A 98 -2.62 10.17 -23.97
C LEU A 98 -3.50 11.41 -23.84
N SER A 99 -3.37 12.17 -22.75
CA SER A 99 -4.15 13.39 -22.53
C SER A 99 -3.81 14.51 -23.53
N GLU A 100 -2.59 14.51 -24.06
CA GLU A 100 -2.14 15.46 -25.08
C GLU A 100 -2.62 15.08 -26.50
N GLU A 101 -2.94 13.81 -26.74
CA GLU A 101 -3.36 13.31 -28.05
C GLU A 101 -4.88 13.44 -28.27
N LYS A 102 -5.28 14.54 -28.90
CA LYS A 102 -6.69 14.89 -29.11
C LYS A 102 -7.47 13.80 -29.88
N ALA A 103 -6.87 13.16 -30.88
CA ALA A 103 -7.55 12.12 -31.65
C ALA A 103 -7.82 10.86 -30.79
N TYR A 104 -6.86 10.52 -29.92
CA TYR A 104 -7.02 9.41 -28.98
C TYR A 104 -8.13 9.67 -27.97
N ASN A 105 -8.14 10.86 -27.34
CA ASN A 105 -9.16 11.22 -26.35
C ASN A 105 -10.58 11.22 -26.91
N GLN A 106 -10.74 11.57 -28.18
CA GLN A 106 -12.03 11.49 -28.86
C GLN A 106 -12.47 10.06 -29.15
N ALA A 107 -11.54 9.19 -29.54
CA ALA A 107 -11.83 7.79 -29.84
C ALA A 107 -12.04 6.94 -28.58
N PHE A 108 -11.34 7.26 -27.48
CA PHE A 108 -11.28 6.45 -26.26
C PHE A 108 -11.45 7.30 -24.98
N PRO A 109 -12.61 7.98 -24.81
CA PRO A 109 -12.80 8.95 -23.73
C PRO A 109 -12.74 8.35 -22.31
N GLN A 110 -12.87 7.03 -22.17
CA GLN A 110 -12.84 6.34 -20.88
C GLN A 110 -11.48 5.75 -20.53
N THR A 111 -10.53 5.66 -21.46
CA THR A 111 -9.28 4.94 -21.18
C THR A 111 -8.43 5.64 -20.13
N ILE A 112 -8.34 6.97 -20.18
CA ILE A 112 -7.60 7.74 -19.16
C ILE A 112 -8.23 7.57 -17.78
N SER A 113 -9.56 7.63 -17.67
CA SER A 113 -10.24 7.46 -16.38
C SER A 113 -10.05 6.04 -15.84
N SER A 114 -10.11 5.01 -16.70
CA SER A 114 -9.82 3.62 -16.32
C SER A 114 -8.37 3.41 -15.88
N LEU A 115 -7.39 4.03 -16.56
CA LEU A 115 -5.99 3.98 -16.16
C LEU A 115 -5.79 4.60 -14.77
N LEU A 116 -6.37 5.77 -14.52
CA LEU A 116 -6.28 6.43 -13.22
C LEU A 116 -6.97 5.64 -12.11
N GLN A 117 -8.13 5.03 -12.39
CA GLN A 117 -8.78 4.12 -11.44
C GLN A 117 -7.92 2.89 -11.13
N TYR A 118 -7.25 2.33 -12.16
CA TYR A 118 -6.31 1.23 -11.94
C TYR A 118 -5.13 1.69 -11.07
N LYS A 119 -4.59 2.90 -11.28
CA LYS A 119 -3.56 3.48 -10.41
C LYS A 119 -4.01 3.54 -8.95
N ASP A 120 -5.23 4.00 -8.70
CA ASP A 120 -5.78 4.03 -7.35
C ASP A 120 -5.90 2.63 -6.74
N TYR A 121 -6.30 1.64 -7.55
CA TYR A 121 -6.33 0.25 -7.14
C TYR A 121 -4.94 -0.29 -6.73
N LEU A 122 -3.89 0.09 -7.46
CA LEU A 122 -2.50 -0.21 -7.11
C LEU A 122 -2.06 0.49 -5.81
N ASN A 123 -2.53 1.72 -5.56
CA ASN A 123 -2.27 2.42 -4.30
C ASN A 123 -2.82 1.67 -3.09
N TYR A 124 -4.07 1.18 -3.18
CA TYR A 124 -4.65 0.34 -2.13
C TYR A 124 -3.88 -0.97 -1.95
N ALA A 125 -3.45 -1.60 -3.06
CA ALA A 125 -2.62 -2.81 -2.99
C ALA A 125 -1.31 -2.56 -2.22
N ARG A 126 -0.66 -1.42 -2.42
CA ARG A 126 0.55 -1.05 -1.70
C ARG A 126 0.33 -0.82 -0.20
N ALA A 127 -0.81 -0.25 0.19
CA ALA A 127 -1.16 -0.09 1.60
C ALA A 127 -1.34 -1.46 2.29
N ASP A 128 -2.01 -2.40 1.62
CA ASP A 128 -2.20 -3.78 2.11
C ASP A 128 -0.87 -4.51 2.26
N LEU A 129 0.01 -4.40 1.25
CA LEU A 129 1.35 -4.99 1.25
C LEU A 129 2.23 -4.42 2.37
N LEU A 130 2.21 -3.10 2.58
CA LEU A 130 3.00 -2.46 3.63
C LEU A 130 2.52 -2.86 5.02
N SER A 131 1.20 -2.93 5.22
CA SER A 131 0.61 -3.38 6.49
C SER A 131 1.00 -4.83 6.80
N ALA A 132 0.94 -5.72 5.79
CA ALA A 132 1.38 -7.10 5.95
C ALA A 132 2.89 -7.20 6.23
N PHE A 133 3.72 -6.44 5.51
CA PHE A 133 5.16 -6.39 5.75
C PHE A 133 5.47 -5.97 7.19
N GLN A 134 4.84 -4.91 7.68
CA GLN A 134 5.03 -4.44 9.07
C GLN A 134 4.60 -5.47 10.10
N ALA A 135 3.51 -6.19 9.85
CA ALA A 135 3.05 -7.28 10.72
C ALA A 135 4.01 -8.48 10.72
N LEU A 136 4.71 -8.74 9.60
CA LEU A 136 5.76 -9.77 9.52
C LEU A 136 7.11 -9.30 10.10
N GLU A 137 7.42 -8.01 10.01
CA GLU A 137 8.67 -7.43 10.52
C GLU A 137 8.67 -7.33 12.04
N ASN A 138 7.54 -6.90 12.63
CA ASN A 138 7.42 -6.65 14.07
C ASN A 138 6.80 -7.84 14.82
N GLN A 139 7.01 -9.08 14.37
CA GLN A 139 6.44 -10.25 15.03
C GLN A 139 7.06 -10.46 16.42
N ASN A 140 6.34 -10.05 17.45
CA ASN A 140 6.62 -10.45 18.83
C ASN A 140 5.77 -11.67 19.22
N ALA A 141 6.36 -12.61 19.96
CA ALA A 141 5.67 -13.83 20.41
C ALA A 141 4.42 -13.54 21.26
N ASP A 142 4.40 -12.39 21.94
CA ASP A 142 3.32 -11.97 22.83
C ASP A 142 2.21 -11.18 22.10
N GLU A 143 2.46 -10.74 20.86
CA GLU A 143 1.54 -9.88 20.11
C GLU A 143 0.56 -10.71 19.29
N LYS A 144 -0.74 -10.50 19.52
CA LYS A 144 -1.79 -11.19 18.78
C LYS A 144 -2.09 -10.39 17.51
N LEU A 145 -1.62 -10.91 16.36
CA LEU A 145 -1.79 -10.32 15.05
C LEU A 145 -2.60 -11.25 14.14
N PRO A 146 -3.52 -10.75 13.30
CA PRO A 146 -4.26 -11.54 12.33
C PRO A 146 -3.40 -11.86 11.09
N ILE A 147 -2.32 -12.64 11.28
CA ILE A 147 -1.33 -12.93 10.22
C ILE A 147 -1.96 -13.52 8.96
N ILE A 148 -2.97 -14.39 9.10
CA ILE A 148 -3.63 -15.01 7.94
C ILE A 148 -4.36 -13.95 7.11
N GLU A 149 -5.00 -12.98 7.75
CA GLU A 149 -5.64 -11.87 7.03
C GLU A 149 -4.62 -11.03 6.27
N TYR A 150 -3.49 -10.68 6.90
CA TYR A 150 -2.42 -9.95 6.22
C TYR A 150 -1.92 -10.71 4.99
N LEU A 151 -1.69 -12.01 5.09
CA LEU A 151 -1.25 -12.83 3.95
C LEU A 151 -2.33 -12.96 2.87
N ASN A 152 -3.61 -13.02 3.25
CA ASN A 152 -4.72 -12.99 2.29
C ASN A 152 -4.77 -11.64 1.55
N ASN A 153 -4.53 -10.53 2.26
CA ASN A 153 -4.49 -9.20 1.64
C ASN A 153 -3.30 -9.09 0.68
N VAL A 154 -2.15 -9.69 0.99
CA VAL A 154 -1.01 -9.82 0.05
C VAL A 154 -1.41 -10.61 -1.19
N GLN A 155 -2.12 -11.73 -1.05
CA GLN A 155 -2.59 -12.51 -2.20
C GLN A 155 -3.58 -11.73 -3.06
N ASN A 156 -4.51 -11.02 -2.42
CA ASN A 156 -5.46 -10.14 -3.12
C ASN A 156 -4.70 -9.05 -3.88
N ALA A 157 -3.76 -8.35 -3.22
CA ALA A 157 -2.89 -7.34 -3.80
C ALA A 157 -2.08 -7.88 -5.00
N ALA A 158 -1.50 -9.08 -4.89
CA ALA A 158 -0.83 -9.74 -6.01
C ALA A 158 -1.80 -10.08 -7.16
N GLY A 159 -3.04 -10.43 -6.84
CA GLY A 159 -4.13 -10.56 -7.81
C GLY A 159 -4.39 -9.27 -8.58
N ARG A 160 -4.35 -8.10 -7.90
CA ARG A 160 -4.51 -6.77 -8.52
C ARG A 160 -3.41 -6.46 -9.56
N GLU A 161 -2.18 -6.91 -9.29
CA GLU A 161 -1.05 -6.83 -10.20
C GLU A 161 -1.11 -7.81 -11.39
N SER A 162 -2.04 -8.77 -11.35
CA SER A 162 -2.26 -9.78 -12.40
C SER A 162 -3.56 -9.56 -13.17
N ALA A 163 -4.42 -8.65 -12.70
CA ALA A 163 -5.65 -8.28 -13.38
C ALA A 163 -5.30 -7.70 -14.76
N LYS A 164 -5.70 -8.41 -15.82
CA LYS A 164 -5.54 -7.93 -17.19
C LYS A 164 -6.44 -6.71 -17.37
N CYS A 165 -5.86 -5.55 -17.66
CA CYS A 165 -6.59 -4.47 -18.31
C CYS A 165 -7.03 -4.97 -19.68
N LEU A 166 -8.29 -5.38 -19.81
CA LEU A 166 -8.97 -5.68 -21.06
C LEU A 166 -10.31 -4.97 -21.07
#